data_AF-A0A2A9K3H9-F1
#
_entry.id   AF-A0A2A9K3H9-F1
#
_cell.length_a   1.000
_cell.length_b   1.000
_cell.length_c   1.000
_cell.angle_alpha   90.00
_cell.angle_beta   90.00
_cell.angle_gamma   90.00
#
_symmetry.space_group_name_H-M   'P 1'
#
loop_
_entity.id
_entity.type
_entity.pdbx_description
1 polymer ?
#
loop_
_entity_poly.entity_id
_entity_poly.type
_entity_poly.pdbx_seq_one_letter_code
_entity_poly.pdbx_strand_id
1 'polypeptide(L)'
;MAQIAPLGVGMIDKDDPNHQTYTAEDSEFVANTIVARLKEFGAELEELGMLLRAMAGEVGLKPQSPIDSQTAALIGLAGSLSRKAVQAAAEAATRSQFGIRAEDAGVVGDGVADDTAAFHTAARTAATAGIPLVLSAGTTIGISSYQKLPAGLVMHTNGATFKQLTPMGRAPVISLGPRSRVVGGIYVSVLGGAACQGVTIADAPDVEVDRVDVRSQVPAAGSGNVRDNGVRVLNSDRVSIGRTYVENFDWPVWAEKSKGVSLGWVEANTYAKALHLDDVTRMRVGGGHVYGASPNSKYAPGYNGVLMEGDEGTDDVRITGFTVEDAGEHGFRVSGPAAHTNIWLDACLARNSGGTGFKVLGSLVSDGVYNKGITFNACRAIDSGQFNQNTCGFLIQMADGVTLISPVVEKDKKTFSAVEGIRMSGVRHVTISNPKIMDTHKFALHIDEACGNVQDVSISKMHIQTGSGHGIYLQNPGVQFRDLQIEAFVEVYAGDGAAFYAGRYTSEDTGTWRGVNKLDITFSESTGAERQISTYSSENALASFTANIVGRDDTTSPGSWPPFRPGSTRYNLRLGTFQVKRADAWHSL
;
A
#
# COMPACT_ATOMS: atom_id res chain seq x y z
N MET A 1 -35.39 -8.75 71.86
CA MET A 1 -35.95 -8.04 70.69
C MET A 1 -35.28 -6.66 70.64
N ALA A 2 -34.52 -6.34 69.59
CA ALA A 2 -33.83 -5.04 69.50
C ALA A 2 -34.85 -3.90 69.53
N GLN A 3 -34.74 -3.00 70.52
CA GLN A 3 -35.56 -1.80 70.58
C GLN A 3 -34.78 -0.64 69.98
N ILE A 4 -35.40 0.06 69.04
CA ILE A 4 -34.86 1.31 68.49
C ILE A 4 -35.33 2.42 69.44
N ALA A 5 -34.39 3.11 70.09
CA ALA A 5 -34.71 4.27 70.91
C ALA A 5 -35.29 5.42 70.04
N PRO A 6 -35.96 6.43 70.62
CA PRO A 6 -36.57 7.55 69.87
C PRO A 6 -35.61 8.33 68.94
N LEU A 7 -34.31 8.11 69.08
CA LEU A 7 -33.24 8.72 68.28
C LEU A 7 -32.61 7.79 67.23
N GLY A 8 -33.21 6.62 66.95
CA GLY A 8 -32.73 5.71 65.90
C GLY A 8 -31.53 4.85 66.29
N VAL A 9 -31.05 4.93 67.53
CA VAL A 9 -29.95 4.10 68.05
C VAL A 9 -30.50 2.72 68.42
N GLY A 10 -29.85 1.66 67.92
CA GLY A 10 -30.16 0.29 68.30
C GLY A 10 -29.73 0.05 69.74
N MET A 11 -30.68 -0.29 70.62
CA MET A 11 -30.41 -0.63 72.01
C MET A 11 -30.79 -2.10 72.23
N ILE A 12 -29.98 -2.81 73.00
CA ILE A 12 -30.29 -4.15 73.49
C ILE A 12 -30.58 -4.02 74.99
N ASP A 13 -31.79 -4.40 75.39
CA ASP A 13 -32.21 -4.34 76.79
C ASP A 13 -31.54 -5.49 77.56
N LYS A 14 -30.74 -5.13 78.57
CA LYS A 14 -30.03 -6.08 79.43
C LYS A 14 -30.98 -6.93 80.30
N ASP A 15 -32.23 -6.50 80.45
CA ASP A 15 -33.25 -7.15 81.26
C ASP A 15 -34.26 -7.94 80.39
N ASP A 16 -34.01 -8.13 79.08
CA ASP A 16 -34.83 -8.96 78.20
C ASP A 16 -34.71 -10.45 78.58
N PRO A 17 -35.78 -11.09 79.09
CA PRO A 17 -35.73 -12.47 79.57
C PRO A 17 -35.45 -13.51 78.45
N ASN A 18 -35.57 -13.12 77.18
CA ASN A 18 -35.25 -13.94 76.01
C ASN A 18 -33.82 -13.73 75.47
N HIS A 19 -33.01 -12.86 76.10
CA HIS A 19 -31.67 -12.49 75.65
C HIS A 19 -30.66 -12.47 76.81
N GLN A 20 -30.54 -13.61 77.51
CA GLN A 20 -29.84 -13.74 78.80
C GLN A 20 -28.31 -13.68 78.76
N THR A 21 -27.71 -13.59 77.57
CA THR A 21 -26.25 -13.51 77.39
C THR A 21 -25.94 -12.33 76.47
N TYR A 22 -25.25 -11.32 77.00
CA TYR A 22 -24.74 -10.19 76.23
C TYR A 22 -23.40 -10.57 75.60
N THR A 23 -23.34 -10.63 74.28
CA THR A 23 -22.17 -11.10 73.52
C THR A 23 -21.30 -9.93 73.00
N ALA A 24 -20.11 -10.24 72.48
CA ALA A 24 -19.27 -9.23 71.84
C ALA A 24 -19.93 -8.66 70.57
N GLU A 25 -20.69 -9.48 69.83
CA GLU A 25 -21.44 -9.09 68.63
C GLU A 25 -22.57 -8.08 68.97
N ASP A 26 -23.20 -8.24 70.13
CA ASP A 26 -24.21 -7.29 70.64
C ASP A 26 -23.61 -5.92 70.96
N SER A 27 -22.39 -5.91 71.51
CA SER A 27 -21.63 -4.69 71.78
C SER A 27 -21.24 -3.99 70.48
N GLU A 28 -20.87 -4.77 69.46
CA GLU A 28 -20.50 -4.26 68.13
C GLU A 28 -21.70 -3.69 67.38
N PHE A 29 -22.89 -4.29 67.51
CA PHE A 29 -24.13 -3.75 66.94
C PHE A 29 -24.51 -2.37 67.53
N VAL A 30 -24.44 -2.24 68.87
CA VAL A 30 -24.69 -0.95 69.54
C VAL A 30 -23.62 0.07 69.16
N ALA A 31 -22.34 -0.32 69.12
CA ALA A 31 -21.26 0.57 68.70
C ALA A 31 -21.41 1.05 67.25
N ASN A 32 -21.79 0.15 66.32
CA ASN A 32 -21.96 0.49 64.91
C ASN A 32 -23.16 1.41 64.68
N THR A 33 -24.26 1.24 65.41
CA THR A 33 -25.41 2.16 65.33
C THR A 33 -25.10 3.53 65.93
N ILE A 34 -24.30 3.60 67.00
CA ILE A 34 -23.78 4.87 67.55
C ILE A 34 -22.85 5.56 66.54
N VAL A 35 -21.91 4.84 65.92
CA VAL A 35 -20.99 5.39 64.92
C VAL A 35 -21.74 5.88 63.68
N ALA A 36 -22.73 5.13 63.20
CA ALA A 36 -23.58 5.56 62.09
C ALA A 36 -24.30 6.86 62.42
N ARG A 37 -24.87 6.97 63.64
CA ARG A 37 -25.58 8.19 64.04
C ARG A 37 -24.63 9.37 64.27
N LEU A 38 -23.43 9.14 64.79
CA LEU A 38 -22.39 10.18 64.90
C LEU A 38 -21.91 10.67 63.53
N LYS A 39 -21.87 9.79 62.51
CA LYS A 39 -21.57 10.19 61.12
C LYS A 39 -22.69 11.03 60.51
N GLU A 40 -23.95 10.65 60.72
CA GLU A 40 -25.09 11.47 60.28
C GLU A 40 -25.10 12.83 61.00
N PHE A 41 -24.88 12.85 62.31
CA PHE A 41 -24.77 14.08 63.09
C PHE A 41 -23.57 14.94 62.66
N GLY A 42 -22.46 14.30 62.27
CA GLY A 42 -21.28 14.97 61.70
C GLY A 42 -21.57 15.60 60.34
N ALA A 43 -22.31 14.90 59.47
CA ALA A 43 -22.74 15.45 58.18
C ALA A 43 -23.74 16.61 58.36
N GLU A 44 -24.70 16.49 59.27
CA GLU A 44 -25.62 17.56 59.65
C GLU A 44 -24.88 18.76 60.27
N LEU A 45 -23.85 18.52 61.09
CA LEU A 45 -22.99 19.58 61.66
C LEU A 45 -22.08 20.24 60.62
N GLU A 46 -21.60 19.50 59.62
CA GLU A 46 -20.87 20.08 58.49
C GLU A 46 -21.80 20.94 57.62
N GLU A 47 -23.02 20.47 57.36
CA GLU A 47 -24.03 21.23 56.63
C GLU A 47 -24.45 22.49 57.41
N LEU A 48 -24.70 22.36 58.72
CA LEU A 48 -24.94 23.50 59.61
C LEU A 48 -23.71 24.41 59.68
N GLY A 49 -22.50 23.86 59.69
CA GLY A 49 -21.25 24.61 59.68
C GLY A 49 -21.03 25.39 58.38
N MET A 50 -21.44 24.84 57.23
CA MET A 50 -21.48 25.55 55.96
C MET A 50 -22.54 26.65 55.99
N LEU A 51 -23.73 26.37 56.53
CA LEU A 51 -24.82 27.34 56.68
C LEU A 51 -24.41 28.50 57.61
N LEU A 52 -23.76 28.20 58.75
CA LEU A 52 -23.29 29.18 59.72
C LEU A 52 -22.15 30.05 59.13
N ARG A 53 -21.27 29.45 58.32
CA ARG A 53 -20.24 30.19 57.57
C ARG A 53 -20.84 31.08 56.48
N ALA A 54 -21.92 30.63 55.84
CA ALA A 54 -22.68 31.44 54.88
C ALA A 54 -23.38 32.62 55.58
N MET A 55 -24.05 32.37 56.70
CA MET A 55 -24.68 33.40 57.54
C MET A 55 -23.67 34.41 58.08
N ALA A 56 -22.49 33.96 58.55
CA ALA A 56 -21.41 34.85 58.97
C ALA A 56 -20.89 35.74 57.82
N GLY A 57 -20.96 35.27 56.58
CA GLY A 57 -20.70 36.06 55.37
C GLY A 57 -21.84 37.05 55.06
N GLU A 58 -23.10 36.66 55.24
CA GLU A 58 -24.28 37.52 55.02
C GLU A 58 -24.34 38.74 55.96
N VAL A 59 -23.86 38.61 57.20
CA VAL A 59 -23.74 39.75 58.15
C VAL A 59 -22.43 40.53 58.04
N GLY A 60 -21.60 40.27 57.03
CA GLY A 60 -20.40 41.06 56.74
C GLY A 60 -19.22 40.84 57.70
N LEU A 61 -19.16 39.70 58.39
CA LEU A 61 -18.06 39.36 59.31
C LEU A 61 -16.82 38.77 58.61
N LYS A 62 -16.80 38.75 57.26
CA LYS A 62 -15.67 38.34 56.42
C LYS A 62 -15.40 39.37 55.32
N PRO A 63 -14.21 39.40 54.70
CA PRO A 63 -13.83 40.39 53.68
C PRO A 63 -14.58 40.32 52.34
N GLN A 64 -15.66 39.54 52.23
CA GLN A 64 -16.41 39.28 51.01
C GLN A 64 -17.84 39.84 51.16
N SER A 65 -18.44 40.34 50.08
CA SER A 65 -19.75 40.98 50.18
C SER A 65 -20.85 39.97 50.58
N PRO A 66 -21.95 40.43 51.22
CA PRO A 66 -23.09 39.56 51.53
C PRO A 66 -23.64 38.81 50.31
N ILE A 67 -23.58 39.44 49.13
CA ILE A 67 -24.04 38.87 47.85
C ILE A 67 -23.13 37.73 47.39
N ASP A 68 -21.81 37.86 47.56
CA ASP A 68 -20.85 36.81 47.18
C ASP A 68 -21.03 35.56 48.05
N SER A 69 -21.31 35.77 49.34
CA SER A 69 -21.55 34.69 50.31
C SER A 69 -22.84 33.91 50.01
N GLN A 70 -23.91 34.61 49.64
CA GLN A 70 -25.17 34.00 49.21
C GLN A 70 -25.01 33.18 47.93
N THR A 71 -24.27 33.74 46.96
CA THR A 71 -23.99 33.07 45.68
C THR A 71 -23.18 31.80 45.88
N ALA A 72 -22.14 31.84 46.72
CA ALA A 72 -21.32 30.68 47.05
C ALA A 72 -22.12 29.57 47.76
N ALA A 73 -22.99 29.93 48.71
CA ALA A 73 -23.85 28.97 49.42
C ALA A 73 -24.85 28.28 48.47
N LEU A 74 -25.46 29.03 47.56
CA LEU A 74 -26.35 28.49 46.53
C LEU A 74 -25.64 27.53 45.57
N ILE A 75 -24.38 27.79 45.20
CA ILE A 75 -23.58 26.89 44.37
C ILE A 75 -23.18 25.63 45.14
N GLY A 76 -22.89 25.74 46.43
CA GLY A 76 -22.51 24.60 47.30
C GLY A 76 -23.64 23.61 47.56
N LEU A 77 -24.89 24.07 47.60
CA LEU A 77 -26.05 23.23 47.91
C LEU A 77 -26.32 22.19 46.80
N ALA A 78 -26.33 20.91 47.16
CA ALA A 78 -26.65 19.83 46.25
C ALA A 78 -28.11 19.96 45.74
N GLY A 79 -28.27 19.99 44.41
CA GLY A 79 -29.59 20.06 43.75
C GLY A 79 -30.11 21.47 43.42
N SER A 80 -29.41 22.53 43.83
CA SER A 80 -29.84 23.90 43.50
C SER A 80 -29.82 24.17 41.99
N LEU A 81 -30.73 25.04 41.52
CA LEU A 81 -30.74 25.50 40.13
C LEU A 81 -29.47 26.27 39.78
N SER A 82 -28.90 27.01 40.73
CA SER A 82 -27.64 27.75 40.55
C SER A 82 -26.46 26.82 40.34
N ARG A 83 -26.35 25.72 41.09
CA ARG A 83 -25.32 24.70 40.88
C ARG A 83 -25.47 24.02 39.53
N LYS A 84 -26.70 23.66 39.14
CA LYS A 84 -26.99 23.08 37.82
C LYS A 84 -26.65 24.06 36.69
N ALA A 85 -26.97 25.33 36.85
CA ALA A 85 -26.65 26.37 35.87
C ALA A 85 -25.14 26.62 35.76
N VAL A 86 -24.42 26.63 36.89
CA VAL A 86 -22.95 26.75 36.90
C VAL A 86 -22.28 25.52 36.30
N GLN A 87 -22.78 24.31 36.58
CA GLN A 87 -22.29 23.09 35.93
C GLN A 87 -22.56 23.09 34.43
N ALA A 88 -23.78 23.48 34.01
CA ALA A 88 -24.10 23.62 32.60
C ALA A 88 -23.24 24.70 31.91
N ALA A 89 -22.96 25.81 32.60
CA ALA A 89 -22.06 26.86 32.10
C ALA A 89 -20.60 26.39 32.05
N ALA A 90 -20.13 25.61 33.03
CA ALA A 90 -18.80 25.02 33.04
C ALA A 90 -18.64 23.96 31.93
N GLU A 91 -19.66 23.14 31.70
CA GLU A 91 -19.75 22.20 30.57
C GLU A 91 -19.84 22.92 29.21
N ALA A 92 -20.52 24.07 29.15
CA ALA A 92 -20.53 24.92 27.97
C ALA A 92 -19.18 25.64 27.76
N ALA A 93 -18.47 25.99 28.83
CA ALA A 93 -17.17 26.65 28.78
C ALA A 93 -16.03 25.68 28.38
N THR A 94 -16.11 24.39 28.74
CA THR A 94 -15.20 23.35 28.23
C THR A 94 -15.50 23.00 26.76
N ARG A 95 -16.72 23.25 26.29
CA ARG A 95 -17.11 23.17 24.86
C ARG A 95 -16.83 24.51 24.19
N SER A 96 -15.55 24.84 24.02
CA SER A 96 -15.20 26.00 23.21
C SER A 96 -15.69 25.80 21.76
N GLN A 97 -16.05 26.87 21.06
CA GLN A 97 -16.26 26.83 19.60
C GLN A 97 -15.03 26.33 18.83
N PHE A 98 -13.89 26.18 19.51
CA PHE A 98 -12.62 25.71 18.98
C PHE A 98 -12.36 24.20 19.21
N GLY A 99 -13.29 23.49 19.85
CA GLY A 99 -13.22 22.04 20.10
C GLY A 99 -13.05 21.66 21.58
N ILE A 100 -13.01 20.34 21.84
CA ILE A 100 -12.69 19.73 23.13
C ILE A 100 -11.21 19.40 23.17
N ARG A 101 -10.51 19.77 24.24
CA ARG A 101 -9.10 19.37 24.42
C ARG A 101 -9.03 17.97 25.00
N ALA A 102 -8.07 17.17 24.56
CA ALA A 102 -7.87 15.83 25.12
C ALA A 102 -7.54 15.86 26.62
N GLU A 103 -6.82 16.88 27.07
CA GLU A 103 -6.43 17.04 28.48
C GLU A 103 -7.65 17.25 29.40
N ASP A 104 -8.72 17.87 28.90
CA ASP A 104 -9.98 18.07 29.65
C ASP A 104 -10.69 16.75 29.95
N ALA A 105 -10.37 15.69 29.21
CA ALA A 105 -10.86 14.33 29.43
C ALA A 105 -9.88 13.46 30.25
N GLY A 106 -8.81 14.05 30.77
CA GLY A 106 -7.82 13.37 31.61
C GLY A 106 -6.66 12.72 30.85
N VAL A 107 -6.43 13.06 29.58
CA VAL A 107 -5.22 12.64 28.86
C VAL A 107 -4.01 13.34 29.46
N VAL A 108 -3.03 12.57 29.92
CA VAL A 108 -1.76 13.04 30.48
C VAL A 108 -0.80 13.38 29.34
N GLY A 109 -0.64 12.47 28.38
CA GLY A 109 0.06 12.76 27.14
C GLY A 109 1.58 12.85 27.24
N ASP A 110 2.19 12.14 28.20
CA ASP A 110 3.64 12.06 28.42
C ASP A 110 4.31 10.84 27.73
N GLY A 111 3.53 9.98 27.07
CA GLY A 111 3.99 8.75 26.43
C GLY A 111 4.42 7.65 27.40
N VAL A 112 4.04 7.77 28.67
CA VAL A 112 4.29 6.80 29.75
C VAL A 112 2.97 6.37 30.39
N ALA A 113 2.09 7.33 30.70
CA ALA A 113 0.76 7.06 31.21
C ALA A 113 -0.11 6.37 30.14
N ASP A 114 -0.95 5.44 30.59
CA ASP A 114 -1.96 4.82 29.73
C ASP A 114 -3.14 5.78 29.56
N ASP A 115 -3.12 6.50 28.44
CA ASP A 115 -4.13 7.48 28.07
C ASP A 115 -5.32 6.85 27.33
N THR A 116 -5.32 5.53 27.10
CA THR A 116 -6.30 4.86 26.21
C THR A 116 -7.73 5.25 26.54
N ALA A 117 -8.16 5.07 27.79
CA ALA A 117 -9.55 5.32 28.19
C ALA A 117 -9.92 6.82 28.12
N ALA A 118 -9.01 7.70 28.53
CA ALA A 118 -9.20 9.14 28.52
C ALA A 118 -9.30 9.68 27.08
N PHE A 119 -8.36 9.29 26.22
CA PHE A 119 -8.33 9.68 24.80
C PHE A 119 -9.59 9.24 24.06
N HIS A 120 -9.99 7.97 24.20
CA HIS A 120 -11.20 7.48 23.53
C HIS A 120 -12.48 8.11 24.09
N THR A 121 -12.49 8.51 25.36
CA THR A 121 -13.60 9.27 25.94
C THR A 121 -13.67 10.68 25.35
N ALA A 122 -12.53 11.37 25.24
CA ALA A 122 -12.45 12.68 24.57
C ALA A 122 -12.97 12.61 23.13
N ALA A 123 -12.53 11.60 22.38
CA ALA A 123 -12.95 11.37 21.01
C ALA A 123 -14.46 11.12 20.88
N ARG A 124 -15.04 10.28 21.75
CA ARG A 124 -16.49 10.04 21.79
C ARG A 124 -17.26 11.32 22.10
N THR A 125 -16.83 12.07 23.11
CA THR A 125 -17.48 13.33 23.50
C THR A 125 -17.44 14.34 22.36
N ALA A 126 -16.31 14.50 21.68
CA ALA A 126 -16.15 15.38 20.52
C ALA A 126 -17.06 14.98 19.36
N ALA A 127 -17.05 13.70 18.98
CA ALA A 127 -17.89 13.20 17.89
C ALA A 127 -19.39 13.32 18.21
N THR A 128 -19.82 13.00 19.43
CA THR A 128 -21.22 13.16 19.86
C THR A 128 -21.66 14.62 19.85
N ALA A 129 -20.77 15.54 20.22
CA ALA A 129 -21.06 16.97 20.22
C ALA A 129 -20.94 17.62 18.83
N GLY A 130 -20.40 16.91 17.82
CA GLY A 130 -20.20 17.45 16.47
C GLY A 130 -19.14 18.56 16.39
N ILE A 131 -18.19 18.58 17.34
CA ILE A 131 -17.11 19.57 17.41
C ILE A 131 -15.73 18.87 17.36
N PRO A 132 -14.65 19.56 16.97
CA PRO A 132 -13.33 18.93 16.87
C PRO A 132 -12.77 18.44 18.22
N LEU A 133 -12.07 17.32 18.22
CA LEU A 133 -11.10 16.95 19.26
C LEU A 133 -9.76 17.63 18.95
N VAL A 134 -9.20 18.34 19.92
CA VAL A 134 -7.92 19.04 19.78
C VAL A 134 -6.88 18.40 20.70
N LEU A 135 -5.78 17.94 20.11
CA LEU A 135 -4.61 17.45 20.84
C LEU A 135 -3.59 18.59 20.96
N SER A 136 -2.95 18.72 22.12
CA SER A 136 -1.87 19.70 22.27
C SER A 136 -0.64 19.31 21.46
N ALA A 137 0.10 20.32 20.98
CA ALA A 137 1.35 20.09 20.26
C ALA A 137 2.42 19.50 21.20
N GLY A 138 3.21 18.54 20.70
CA GLY A 138 4.27 17.88 21.47
C GLY A 138 3.78 16.78 22.43
N THR A 139 2.47 16.56 22.51
CA THR A 139 1.88 15.51 23.35
C THR A 139 2.12 14.12 22.76
N THR A 140 2.42 13.14 23.63
CA THR A 140 2.50 11.72 23.25
C THR A 140 1.44 10.93 24.02
N ILE A 141 0.41 10.46 23.32
CA ILE A 141 -0.70 9.70 23.90
C ILE A 141 -0.27 8.24 24.03
N GLY A 142 -0.21 7.73 25.26
CA GLY A 142 0.08 6.32 25.51
C GLY A 142 -1.13 5.42 25.27
N ILE A 143 -0.98 4.39 24.44
CA ILE A 143 -2.03 3.44 24.08
C ILE A 143 -1.60 2.02 24.50
N SER A 144 -2.38 1.37 25.37
CA SER A 144 -2.12 -0.01 25.82
C SER A 144 -3.17 -1.01 25.36
N SER A 145 -4.31 -0.56 24.82
CA SER A 145 -5.36 -1.44 24.33
C SER A 145 -6.13 -0.81 23.17
N TYR A 146 -6.73 -1.68 22.35
CA TYR A 146 -7.43 -1.25 21.14
C TYR A 146 -8.85 -0.78 21.43
N GLN A 147 -9.20 0.39 20.92
CA GLN A 147 -10.58 0.82 20.74
C GLN A 147 -10.72 1.55 19.39
N LYS A 148 -11.84 1.34 18.69
CA LYS A 148 -12.13 2.06 17.45
C LYS A 148 -12.54 3.51 17.75
N LEU A 149 -12.02 4.47 17.00
CA LEU A 149 -12.46 5.87 17.07
C LEU A 149 -13.88 6.03 16.51
N PRO A 150 -14.69 6.95 17.07
CA PRO A 150 -16.09 7.09 16.71
C PRO A 150 -16.27 7.65 15.29
N ALA A 151 -17.43 7.36 14.71
CA ALA A 151 -17.86 7.92 13.44
C ALA A 151 -17.99 9.45 13.51
N GLY A 152 -17.67 10.14 12.41
CA GLY A 152 -17.82 11.60 12.30
C GLY A 152 -16.81 12.41 13.14
N LEU A 153 -15.80 11.76 13.72
CA LEU A 153 -14.76 12.46 14.49
C LEU A 153 -13.97 13.41 13.60
N VAL A 154 -13.96 14.70 13.94
CA VAL A 154 -12.96 15.65 13.47
C VAL A 154 -11.87 15.76 14.52
N MET A 155 -10.61 15.48 14.16
CA MET A 155 -9.47 15.52 15.08
C MET A 155 -8.38 16.45 14.55
N HIS A 156 -7.95 17.41 15.38
CA HIS A 156 -6.79 18.26 15.13
C HIS A 156 -5.65 17.76 16.01
N THR A 157 -4.68 17.08 15.40
CA THR A 157 -3.62 16.39 16.16
C THR A 157 -2.47 17.29 16.54
N ASN A 158 -2.26 18.41 15.83
CA ASN A 158 -1.15 19.35 16.07
C ASN A 158 0.23 18.66 16.19
N GLY A 159 0.43 17.53 15.48
CA GLY A 159 1.66 16.75 15.53
C GLY A 159 1.81 15.81 16.74
N ALA A 160 0.75 15.59 17.52
CA ALA A 160 0.76 14.62 18.61
C ALA A 160 1.07 13.19 18.11
N THR A 161 1.74 12.41 18.96
CA THR A 161 2.14 11.03 18.67
C THR A 161 1.30 10.04 19.48
N PHE A 162 0.92 8.92 18.89
CA PHE A 162 0.31 7.77 19.55
C PHE A 162 1.37 6.70 19.74
N LYS A 163 1.65 6.34 21.00
CA LYS A 163 2.71 5.40 21.34
C LYS A 163 2.11 4.13 21.92
N GLN A 164 2.39 3.00 21.29
CA GLN A 164 2.08 1.69 21.85
C GLN A 164 2.92 1.46 23.13
N LEU A 165 2.26 1.26 24.27
CA LEU A 165 2.92 1.02 25.55
C LEU A 165 3.12 -0.47 25.83
N THR A 166 2.23 -1.32 25.33
CA THR A 166 2.25 -2.77 25.53
C THR A 166 1.95 -3.51 24.24
N PRO A 167 2.40 -4.77 24.08
CA PRO A 167 2.01 -5.58 22.93
C PRO A 167 0.49 -5.73 22.84
N MET A 168 -0.09 -5.39 21.68
CA MET A 168 -1.54 -5.40 21.42
C MET A 168 -1.98 -6.57 20.52
N GLY A 169 -1.08 -7.52 20.26
CA GLY A 169 -1.29 -8.56 19.26
C GLY A 169 -1.60 -7.97 17.88
N ARG A 170 -2.60 -8.52 17.20
CA ARG A 170 -3.02 -8.07 15.86
C ARG A 170 -4.03 -6.93 15.88
N ALA A 171 -4.11 -6.18 16.98
CA ALA A 171 -4.94 -4.99 17.03
C ALA A 171 -4.11 -3.75 16.62
N PRO A 172 -4.66 -2.83 15.81
CA PRO A 172 -3.96 -1.60 15.47
C PRO A 172 -3.90 -0.65 16.67
N VAL A 173 -2.90 0.24 16.68
CA VAL A 173 -2.81 1.31 17.68
C VAL A 173 -3.95 2.31 17.48
N ILE A 174 -4.26 2.66 16.23
CA ILE A 174 -5.35 3.58 15.87
C ILE A 174 -6.25 2.92 14.82
N SER A 175 -7.57 2.98 15.05
CA SER A 175 -8.56 2.63 14.04
C SER A 175 -9.59 3.74 13.89
N LEU A 176 -9.81 4.22 12.67
CA LEU A 176 -10.74 5.31 12.39
C LEU A 176 -12.17 4.81 12.17
N GLY A 177 -13.14 5.63 12.58
CA GLY A 177 -14.55 5.45 12.27
C GLY A 177 -14.91 6.03 10.90
N PRO A 178 -16.09 5.70 10.35
CA PRO A 178 -16.56 6.31 9.11
C PRO A 178 -16.71 7.83 9.26
N ARG A 179 -16.49 8.57 8.16
CA ARG A 179 -16.60 10.04 8.11
C ARG A 179 -15.64 10.78 9.05
N SER A 180 -14.56 10.13 9.48
CA SER A 180 -13.53 10.79 10.30
C SER A 180 -12.68 11.71 9.43
N ARG A 181 -12.34 12.88 9.97
CA ARG A 181 -11.40 13.83 9.37
C ARG A 181 -10.28 14.13 10.34
N VAL A 182 -9.03 13.93 9.92
CA VAL A 182 -7.85 14.15 10.77
C VAL A 182 -6.93 15.18 10.14
N VAL A 183 -6.80 16.31 10.83
CA VAL A 183 -5.94 17.44 10.45
C VAL A 183 -4.67 17.41 11.28
N GLY A 184 -3.51 17.62 10.64
CA GLY A 184 -2.19 17.60 11.27
C GLY A 184 -1.49 16.23 11.28
N GLY A 185 -2.22 15.17 10.91
CA GLY A 185 -1.70 13.81 10.70
C GLY A 185 -1.69 12.91 11.93
N ILE A 186 -1.60 11.60 11.70
CA ILE A 186 -1.52 10.55 12.72
C ILE A 186 -0.08 10.03 12.74
N TYR A 187 0.61 10.19 13.87
CA TYR A 187 1.96 9.69 14.07
C TYR A 187 1.92 8.54 15.07
N VAL A 188 2.34 7.33 14.69
CA VAL A 188 2.26 6.12 15.50
C VAL A 188 3.65 5.53 15.71
N SER A 189 4.02 5.30 16.96
CA SER A 189 5.18 4.48 17.33
C SER A 189 4.69 3.13 17.85
N VAL A 190 5.11 2.04 17.20
CA VAL A 190 4.80 0.66 17.62
C VAL A 190 6.04 -0.01 18.22
N LEU A 191 5.82 -0.94 19.15
CA LEU A 191 6.89 -1.76 19.73
C LEU A 191 7.49 -2.74 18.70
N GLY A 192 6.69 -3.12 17.70
CA GLY A 192 7.05 -4.06 16.64
C GLY A 192 6.75 -5.52 16.97
N GLY A 193 7.45 -6.44 16.28
CA GLY A 193 7.22 -7.88 16.38
C GLY A 193 6.23 -8.43 15.35
N ALA A 194 6.06 -9.76 15.35
CA ALA A 194 5.34 -10.48 14.29
C ALA A 194 3.84 -10.15 14.24
N ALA A 195 3.19 -9.97 15.40
CA ALA A 195 1.80 -9.55 15.50
C ALA A 195 1.77 -8.08 15.90
N CYS A 196 1.79 -7.19 14.91
CA CYS A 196 1.86 -5.75 15.11
C CYS A 196 1.12 -5.02 13.98
N GLN A 197 0.29 -4.05 14.33
CA GLN A 197 -0.43 -3.20 13.37
C GLN A 197 -0.34 -1.73 13.79
N GLY A 198 -0.23 -0.82 12.82
CA GLY A 198 -0.17 0.62 13.08
C GLY A 198 -1.55 1.27 13.08
N VAL A 199 -1.99 1.67 11.88
CA VAL A 199 -3.25 2.39 11.63
C VAL A 199 -4.15 1.58 10.71
N THR A 200 -5.41 1.45 11.11
CA THR A 200 -6.42 0.76 10.30
C THR A 200 -7.63 1.67 10.01
N ILE A 201 -8.09 1.65 8.77
CA ILE A 201 -9.34 2.26 8.32
C ILE A 201 -10.18 1.10 7.78
N ALA A 202 -10.97 0.49 8.67
CA ALA A 202 -11.77 -0.69 8.36
C ALA A 202 -13.25 -0.40 8.59
N ASP A 203 -14.09 -0.77 7.63
CA ASP A 203 -15.54 -0.49 7.65
C ASP A 203 -15.82 0.99 7.96
N ALA A 204 -15.05 1.87 7.31
CA ALA A 204 -14.97 3.29 7.61
C ALA A 204 -14.88 4.12 6.32
N PRO A 205 -15.97 4.22 5.54
CA PRO A 205 -16.01 5.08 4.37
C PRO A 205 -15.87 6.57 4.72
N ASP A 206 -15.53 7.38 3.71
CA ASP A 206 -15.48 8.84 3.76
C ASP A 206 -14.45 9.40 4.77
N VAL A 207 -13.30 8.72 4.91
CA VAL A 207 -12.25 9.14 5.83
C VAL A 207 -11.22 10.02 5.12
N GLU A 208 -10.87 11.15 5.74
CA GLU A 208 -9.84 12.08 5.25
C GLU A 208 -8.74 12.25 6.30
N VAL A 209 -7.49 12.06 5.90
CA VAL A 209 -6.33 12.20 6.79
C VAL A 209 -5.20 12.91 6.06
N ASP A 210 -4.66 13.99 6.63
CA ASP A 210 -3.54 14.73 6.00
C ASP A 210 -2.29 13.84 5.84
N ARG A 211 -1.94 13.11 6.90
CA ARG A 211 -0.75 12.25 6.95
C ARG A 211 -0.96 11.07 7.90
N VAL A 212 -0.41 9.92 7.55
CA VAL A 212 -0.23 8.77 8.44
C VAL A 212 1.26 8.41 8.45
N ASP A 213 1.89 8.43 9.62
CA ASP A 213 3.30 8.09 9.83
C ASP A 213 3.36 6.97 10.88
N VAL A 214 3.82 5.78 10.51
CA VAL A 214 3.87 4.61 11.39
C VAL A 214 5.29 4.09 11.44
N ARG A 215 5.87 4.00 12.64
CA ARG A 215 7.25 3.55 12.82
C ARG A 215 7.33 2.41 13.82
N SER A 216 7.98 1.33 13.42
CA SER A 216 8.35 0.27 14.34
C SER A 216 9.76 0.44 14.92
N GLN A 217 9.89 0.16 16.21
CA GLN A 217 11.18 0.14 16.92
C GLN A 217 12.10 -1.00 16.47
N VAL A 218 11.55 -2.06 15.86
CA VAL A 218 12.30 -3.20 15.36
C VAL A 218 11.91 -3.51 13.90
N PRO A 219 12.85 -3.94 13.06
CA PRO A 219 12.54 -4.36 11.68
C PRO A 219 11.59 -5.57 11.65
N ALA A 220 10.93 -5.74 10.50
CA ALA A 220 10.01 -6.84 10.21
C ALA A 220 8.78 -6.91 11.12
N ALA A 221 8.27 -5.76 11.54
CA ALA A 221 6.97 -5.67 12.19
C ALA A 221 5.86 -6.19 11.26
N GLY A 222 4.91 -6.91 11.84
CA GLY A 222 3.78 -7.49 11.10
C GLY A 222 4.11 -8.79 10.34
N SER A 223 5.34 -9.29 10.44
CA SER A 223 5.78 -10.51 9.73
C SER A 223 4.93 -11.78 9.99
N GLY A 224 4.17 -11.82 11.07
CA GLY A 224 3.36 -12.98 11.47
C GLY A 224 2.08 -13.19 10.65
N ASN A 225 1.62 -12.18 9.90
CA ASN A 225 0.50 -12.30 8.97
C ASN A 225 0.56 -11.19 7.91
N VAL A 226 0.25 -11.51 6.66
CA VAL A 226 0.24 -10.51 5.56
C VAL A 226 -0.71 -9.33 5.79
N ARG A 227 -1.70 -9.48 6.69
CA ARG A 227 -2.66 -8.44 7.09
C ARG A 227 -2.25 -7.67 8.35
N ASP A 228 -1.11 -7.98 8.95
CA ASP A 228 -0.55 -7.23 10.07
C ASP A 228 0.25 -6.04 9.50
N ASN A 229 -0.47 -4.98 9.11
CA ASN A 229 0.09 -3.89 8.32
C ASN A 229 0.45 -2.65 9.14
N GLY A 230 1.37 -1.84 8.62
CA GLY A 230 1.62 -0.50 9.14
C GLY A 230 0.39 0.39 8.93
N VAL A 231 -0.14 0.43 7.72
CA VAL A 231 -1.38 1.12 7.34
C VAL A 231 -2.26 0.21 6.52
N ARG A 232 -3.52 0.03 6.95
CA ARG A 232 -4.51 -0.78 6.24
C ARG A 232 -5.79 -0.01 5.96
N VAL A 233 -6.24 -0.01 4.71
CA VAL A 233 -7.59 0.39 4.30
C VAL A 233 -8.35 -0.88 3.90
N LEU A 234 -9.47 -1.16 4.55
CA LEU A 234 -10.26 -2.37 4.34
C LEU A 234 -11.74 -2.01 4.26
N ASN A 235 -12.45 -2.46 3.23
CA ASN A 235 -13.89 -2.28 3.11
C ASN A 235 -14.34 -0.82 3.39
N SER A 236 -13.59 0.13 2.85
CA SER A 236 -13.70 1.55 3.20
C SER A 236 -13.59 2.41 1.96
N ASP A 237 -14.75 2.81 1.43
CA ASP A 237 -14.84 3.64 0.23
C ASP A 237 -14.49 5.10 0.50
N ARG A 238 -13.95 5.79 -0.51
CA ARG A 238 -13.69 7.24 -0.50
C ARG A 238 -12.77 7.67 0.64
N VAL A 239 -11.71 6.89 0.87
CA VAL A 239 -10.65 7.23 1.81
C VAL A 239 -9.59 8.07 1.12
N SER A 240 -9.20 9.19 1.72
CA SER A 240 -8.09 10.02 1.25
C SER A 240 -7.02 10.17 2.33
N ILE A 241 -5.78 9.83 1.98
CA ILE A 241 -4.60 10.03 2.83
C ILE A 241 -3.60 10.87 2.04
N GLY A 242 -3.26 12.07 2.53
CA GLY A 242 -2.35 12.98 1.83
C GLY A 242 -0.92 12.42 1.73
N ARG A 243 -0.37 11.92 2.84
CA ARG A 243 0.93 11.23 2.87
C ARG A 243 0.90 10.01 3.79
N THR A 244 1.43 8.89 3.33
CA THR A 244 1.66 7.68 4.12
C THR A 244 3.16 7.44 4.23
N TYR A 245 3.69 7.33 5.45
CA TYR A 245 5.06 6.90 5.73
C TYR A 245 5.01 5.69 6.67
N VAL A 246 5.71 4.62 6.32
CA VAL A 246 5.79 3.41 7.16
C VAL A 246 7.22 2.91 7.25
N GLU A 247 7.71 2.69 8.46
CA GLU A 247 9.08 2.26 8.71
C GLU A 247 9.11 0.92 9.44
N ASN A 248 9.99 0.03 8.97
CA ASN A 248 10.31 -1.26 9.61
C ASN A 248 9.17 -2.29 9.61
N PHE A 249 8.31 -2.30 8.59
CA PHE A 249 7.23 -3.29 8.43
C PHE A 249 7.44 -4.21 7.23
N ASP A 250 7.17 -5.51 7.39
CA ASP A 250 7.16 -6.43 6.25
C ASP A 250 6.05 -6.07 5.24
N TRP A 251 4.91 -5.63 5.76
CA TRP A 251 3.68 -5.37 5.01
C TRP A 251 3.20 -3.93 5.25
N PRO A 252 3.89 -2.90 4.73
CA PRO A 252 3.69 -1.52 5.15
C PRO A 252 2.30 -0.98 4.84
N VAL A 253 1.85 -1.04 3.59
CA VAL A 253 0.60 -0.41 3.14
C VAL A 253 -0.28 -1.41 2.40
N TRP A 254 -1.54 -1.48 2.82
CA TRP A 254 -2.53 -2.39 2.25
C TRP A 254 -3.85 -1.67 1.97
N ALA A 255 -4.41 -1.88 0.79
CA ALA A 255 -5.77 -1.46 0.46
C ALA A 255 -6.54 -2.67 -0.09
N GLU A 256 -7.64 -3.03 0.57
CA GLU A 256 -8.46 -4.19 0.25
C GLU A 256 -9.94 -3.81 0.16
N LYS A 257 -10.66 -4.34 -0.85
CA LYS A 257 -12.14 -4.28 -0.96
C LYS A 257 -12.71 -2.87 -0.86
N SER A 258 -12.07 -1.91 -1.50
CA SER A 258 -12.37 -0.48 -1.29
C SER A 258 -12.42 0.28 -2.60
N LYS A 259 -13.33 1.27 -2.69
CA LYS A 259 -13.55 2.06 -3.91
C LYS A 259 -13.24 3.54 -3.70
N GLY A 260 -12.52 4.15 -4.63
CA GLY A 260 -12.20 5.58 -4.59
C GLY A 260 -11.19 5.95 -3.50
N VAL A 261 -10.25 5.06 -3.21
CA VAL A 261 -9.16 5.34 -2.27
C VAL A 261 -8.07 6.18 -2.97
N SER A 262 -7.58 7.21 -2.30
CA SER A 262 -6.55 8.12 -2.80
C SER A 262 -5.41 8.25 -1.79
N LEU A 263 -4.20 7.86 -2.20
CA LEU A 263 -2.96 8.03 -1.45
C LEU A 263 -2.10 9.07 -2.17
N GLY A 264 -1.92 10.27 -1.59
CA GLY A 264 -1.19 11.36 -2.25
C GLY A 264 0.29 11.03 -2.45
N TRP A 265 0.97 10.58 -1.39
CA TRP A 265 2.35 10.09 -1.42
C TRP A 265 2.48 8.86 -0.52
N VAL A 266 3.16 7.80 -0.97
CA VAL A 266 3.46 6.63 -0.14
C VAL A 266 4.96 6.42 -0.05
N GLU A 267 5.46 6.32 1.17
CA GLU A 267 6.85 6.03 1.45
C GLU A 267 6.96 4.89 2.45
N ALA A 268 7.81 3.91 2.15
CA ALA A 268 8.11 2.86 3.11
C ALA A 268 9.57 2.46 3.06
N ASN A 269 10.15 2.17 4.23
CA ASN A 269 11.47 1.57 4.31
C ASN A 269 11.41 0.18 4.96
N THR A 270 12.37 -0.68 4.59
CA THR A 270 12.54 -2.01 5.18
C THR A 270 11.28 -2.88 5.00
N TYR A 271 11.00 -3.31 3.76
CA TYR A 271 9.77 -4.00 3.40
C TYR A 271 9.98 -5.38 2.78
N ALA A 272 8.96 -6.24 2.86
CA ALA A 272 8.87 -7.51 2.13
C ALA A 272 7.85 -7.41 0.98
N LYS A 273 6.69 -6.77 1.22
CA LYS A 273 5.77 -6.30 0.18
C LYS A 273 5.25 -4.91 0.52
N ALA A 274 5.58 -3.89 -0.27
CA ALA A 274 5.45 -2.50 0.17
C ALA A 274 4.02 -1.95 0.07
N LEU A 275 3.37 -2.14 -1.09
CA LEU A 275 2.01 -1.72 -1.37
C LEU A 275 1.23 -2.86 -1.99
N HIS A 276 0.19 -3.35 -1.29
CA HIS A 276 -0.73 -4.36 -1.81
C HIS A 276 -2.10 -3.72 -2.09
N LEU A 277 -2.60 -3.96 -3.31
CA LEU A 277 -3.94 -3.59 -3.75
C LEU A 277 -4.74 -4.87 -4.06
N ASP A 278 -5.84 -5.07 -3.35
CA ASP A 278 -6.67 -6.28 -3.42
C ASP A 278 -8.14 -5.88 -3.58
N ASP A 279 -8.78 -6.30 -4.68
CA ASP A 279 -10.20 -5.99 -4.94
C ASP A 279 -10.56 -4.50 -4.79
N VAL A 280 -9.70 -3.61 -5.30
CA VAL A 280 -9.92 -2.16 -5.25
C VAL A 280 -10.43 -1.61 -6.58
N THR A 281 -11.18 -0.51 -6.51
CA THR A 281 -11.64 0.21 -7.72
C THR A 281 -11.46 1.72 -7.60
N ARG A 282 -11.12 2.42 -8.70
CA ARG A 282 -10.89 3.88 -8.70
C ARG A 282 -9.78 4.28 -7.70
N MET A 283 -8.72 3.49 -7.62
CA MET A 283 -7.58 3.73 -6.71
C MET A 283 -6.60 4.72 -7.34
N ARG A 284 -6.10 5.68 -6.55
CA ARG A 284 -5.10 6.66 -6.99
C ARG A 284 -3.91 6.68 -6.04
N VAL A 285 -2.70 6.61 -6.60
CA VAL A 285 -1.43 6.82 -5.88
C VAL A 285 -0.66 7.92 -6.60
N GLY A 286 -0.50 9.08 -5.96
CA GLY A 286 0.06 10.29 -6.57
C GLY A 286 1.59 10.32 -6.68
N GLY A 287 2.28 9.40 -6.02
CA GLY A 287 3.74 9.35 -5.93
C GLY A 287 4.19 8.38 -4.85
N GLY A 288 5.47 8.03 -4.85
CA GLY A 288 6.02 7.30 -3.73
C GLY A 288 7.42 6.77 -3.93
N HIS A 289 7.99 6.30 -2.83
CA HIS A 289 9.30 5.66 -2.80
C HIS A 289 9.34 4.57 -1.75
N VAL A 290 9.61 3.33 -2.17
CA VAL A 290 9.79 2.20 -1.26
C VAL A 290 11.19 1.62 -1.47
N TYR A 291 11.92 1.42 -0.38
CA TYR A 291 13.34 1.07 -0.41
C TYR A 291 13.77 0.26 0.81
N GLY A 292 14.88 -0.46 0.69
CA GLY A 292 15.40 -1.30 1.77
C GLY A 292 14.60 -2.59 1.92
N ALA A 293 15.27 -3.72 1.65
CA ALA A 293 14.68 -5.03 1.86
C ALA A 293 14.57 -5.34 3.36
N SER A 294 13.40 -5.81 3.78
CA SER A 294 13.23 -6.42 5.11
C SER A 294 14.15 -7.65 5.26
N PRO A 295 14.61 -7.98 6.48
CA PRO A 295 15.27 -9.26 6.77
C PRO A 295 14.48 -10.51 6.34
N ASN A 296 13.14 -10.38 6.22
CA ASN A 296 12.28 -11.47 5.78
C ASN A 296 12.05 -11.48 4.26
N SER A 297 12.51 -10.46 3.53
CA SER A 297 12.35 -10.36 2.08
C SER A 297 13.13 -11.46 1.36
N LYS A 298 12.50 -12.07 0.34
CA LYS A 298 13.03 -13.24 -0.37
C LYS A 298 12.69 -13.17 -1.85
N TYR A 299 13.49 -13.86 -2.66
CA TYR A 299 13.10 -14.20 -4.02
C TYR A 299 12.06 -15.34 -3.98
N ALA A 300 10.80 -14.98 -3.75
CA ALA A 300 9.68 -15.89 -3.65
C ALA A 300 8.37 -15.18 -4.03
N PRO A 301 7.29 -15.93 -4.36
CA PRO A 301 6.00 -15.35 -4.68
C PRO A 301 5.50 -14.40 -3.58
N GLY A 302 5.10 -13.19 -3.99
CA GLY A 302 4.46 -12.21 -3.12
C GLY A 302 5.40 -11.16 -2.52
N TYR A 303 6.72 -11.30 -2.66
CA TYR A 303 7.71 -10.37 -2.11
C TYR A 303 7.99 -9.20 -3.07
N ASN A 304 6.95 -8.41 -3.37
CA ASN A 304 6.97 -7.40 -4.43
C ASN A 304 6.94 -5.97 -3.88
N GLY A 305 7.49 -4.98 -4.59
CA GLY A 305 7.29 -3.58 -4.21
C GLY A 305 5.81 -3.20 -4.24
N VAL A 306 5.20 -3.32 -5.43
CA VAL A 306 3.76 -3.13 -5.63
C VAL A 306 3.15 -4.43 -6.12
N LEU A 307 2.10 -4.89 -5.45
CA LEU A 307 1.33 -6.06 -5.84
C LEU A 307 -0.15 -5.69 -6.00
N MET A 308 -0.70 -5.98 -7.16
CA MET A 308 -2.13 -5.99 -7.41
C MET A 308 -2.54 -7.46 -7.61
N GLU A 309 -3.22 -8.02 -6.61
CA GLU A 309 -3.65 -9.42 -6.54
C GLU A 309 -4.90 -9.53 -5.65
N GLY A 310 -5.91 -10.24 -6.14
CA GLY A 310 -7.20 -10.41 -5.46
C GLY A 310 -8.11 -11.44 -6.12
N ASP A 311 -9.17 -11.83 -5.41
CA ASP A 311 -10.12 -12.86 -5.83
C ASP A 311 -11.29 -12.30 -6.67
N GLU A 312 -11.58 -11.00 -6.56
CA GLU A 312 -12.69 -10.32 -7.25
C GLU A 312 -12.24 -9.30 -8.30
N GLY A 313 -10.93 -9.18 -8.51
CA GLY A 313 -10.33 -8.35 -9.56
C GLY A 313 -10.20 -6.88 -9.14
N THR A 314 -9.15 -6.23 -9.64
CA THR A 314 -8.85 -4.81 -9.36
C THR A 314 -9.05 -4.01 -10.63
N ASP A 315 -9.72 -2.85 -10.54
CA ASP A 315 -10.14 -2.05 -11.70
C ASP A 315 -9.87 -0.54 -11.52
N ASP A 316 -9.54 0.15 -12.60
CA ASP A 316 -9.31 1.61 -12.60
C ASP A 316 -8.32 2.05 -11.50
N VAL A 317 -7.07 1.63 -11.65
CA VAL A 317 -5.97 2.01 -10.75
C VAL A 317 -4.99 2.89 -11.51
N ARG A 318 -4.61 4.02 -10.90
CA ARG A 318 -3.55 4.89 -11.43
C ARG A 318 -2.47 5.13 -10.38
N ILE A 319 -1.25 4.76 -10.71
CA ILE A 319 -0.04 5.03 -9.91
C ILE A 319 0.88 5.89 -10.75
N THR A 320 1.30 7.04 -10.22
CA THR A 320 2.15 8.01 -10.91
C THR A 320 3.42 8.26 -10.12
N GLY A 321 4.58 8.33 -10.78
CA GLY A 321 5.85 8.76 -10.17
C GLY A 321 6.31 7.91 -8.98
N PHE A 322 6.05 6.60 -9.02
CA PHE A 322 6.35 5.70 -7.90
C PHE A 322 7.65 4.92 -8.14
N THR A 323 8.55 4.95 -7.15
CA THR A 323 9.83 4.24 -7.19
C THR A 323 9.82 3.05 -6.24
N VAL A 324 10.22 1.89 -6.76
CA VAL A 324 10.44 0.65 -6.01
C VAL A 324 11.91 0.29 -6.11
N GLU A 325 12.58 0.16 -4.96
CA GLU A 325 13.95 -0.33 -4.85
C GLU A 325 14.01 -1.59 -3.97
N ASP A 326 14.87 -2.53 -4.35
CA ASP A 326 15.24 -3.69 -3.52
C ASP A 326 14.11 -4.70 -3.23
N ALA A 327 13.10 -4.77 -4.11
CA ALA A 327 12.09 -5.81 -4.03
C ALA A 327 12.71 -7.22 -4.08
N GLY A 328 12.27 -8.11 -3.17
CA GLY A 328 12.79 -9.47 -3.09
C GLY A 328 12.52 -10.29 -4.37
N GLU A 329 11.33 -10.13 -4.95
CA GLU A 329 10.93 -10.72 -6.22
C GLU A 329 10.66 -9.63 -7.27
N HIS A 330 9.44 -9.15 -7.45
CA HIS A 330 9.12 -8.21 -8.53
C HIS A 330 8.99 -6.76 -8.06
N GLY A 331 9.37 -5.81 -8.91
CA GLY A 331 9.17 -4.39 -8.61
C GLY A 331 7.67 -4.06 -8.55
N PHE A 332 6.99 -4.25 -9.69
CA PHE A 332 5.54 -4.10 -9.85
C PHE A 332 4.97 -5.40 -10.41
N ARG A 333 3.88 -5.89 -9.82
CA ARG A 333 3.20 -7.10 -10.27
C ARG A 333 1.69 -6.89 -10.32
N VAL A 334 1.10 -7.15 -11.48
CA VAL A 334 -0.35 -7.26 -11.70
C VAL A 334 -0.67 -8.72 -12.00
N SER A 335 -1.25 -9.42 -11.04
CA SER A 335 -1.47 -10.86 -11.15
C SER A 335 -2.47 -11.38 -10.13
N GLY A 336 -3.11 -12.52 -10.41
CA GLY A 336 -4.04 -13.14 -9.49
C GLY A 336 -4.96 -14.11 -10.22
N PRO A 337 -5.84 -14.82 -9.48
CA PRO A 337 -6.83 -15.71 -10.06
C PRO A 337 -7.93 -14.95 -10.83
N ALA A 338 -8.20 -13.70 -10.46
CA ALA A 338 -9.14 -12.82 -11.15
C ALA A 338 -8.44 -11.92 -12.17
N ALA A 339 -9.20 -11.46 -13.18
CA ALA A 339 -8.70 -10.48 -14.13
C ALA A 339 -8.63 -9.09 -13.49
N HIS A 340 -7.49 -8.43 -13.63
CA HIS A 340 -7.32 -7.01 -13.29
C HIS A 340 -7.45 -6.17 -14.55
N THR A 341 -8.12 -5.02 -14.45
CA THR A 341 -8.48 -4.18 -15.59
C THR A 341 -8.14 -2.70 -15.41
N ASN A 342 -7.88 -2.00 -16.51
CA ASN A 342 -7.76 -0.54 -16.52
C ASN A 342 -6.70 -0.01 -15.53
N ILE A 343 -5.48 -0.52 -15.64
CA ILE A 343 -4.37 -0.19 -14.75
C ILE A 343 -3.39 0.72 -15.48
N TRP A 344 -3.07 1.88 -14.88
CA TRP A 344 -2.09 2.83 -15.39
C TRP A 344 -0.93 3.02 -14.42
N LEU A 345 0.28 2.71 -14.89
CA LEU A 345 1.53 3.06 -14.23
C LEU A 345 2.21 4.15 -15.07
N ASP A 346 2.42 5.32 -14.48
CA ASP A 346 2.93 6.51 -15.15
C ASP A 346 4.23 6.98 -14.50
N ALA A 347 5.32 7.07 -15.26
CA ALA A 347 6.64 7.44 -14.79
C ALA A 347 7.15 6.62 -13.57
N CYS A 348 6.74 5.35 -13.48
CA CYS A 348 7.18 4.45 -12.40
C CYS A 348 8.57 3.87 -12.65
N LEU A 349 9.33 3.64 -11.58
CA LEU A 349 10.69 3.09 -11.61
C LEU A 349 10.76 1.82 -10.75
N ALA A 350 11.22 0.71 -11.34
CA ALA A 350 11.67 -0.46 -10.61
C ALA A 350 13.21 -0.52 -10.67
N ARG A 351 13.87 -0.55 -9.52
CA ARG A 351 15.33 -0.64 -9.41
C ARG A 351 15.71 -1.83 -8.54
N ASN A 352 16.75 -2.54 -8.94
CA ASN A 352 17.36 -3.60 -8.15
C ASN A 352 16.36 -4.68 -7.67
N SER A 353 15.33 -4.97 -8.46
CA SER A 353 14.41 -6.07 -8.14
C SER A 353 15.11 -7.42 -8.31
N GLY A 354 14.88 -8.37 -7.40
CA GLY A 354 15.46 -9.72 -7.48
C GLY A 354 15.00 -10.49 -8.73
N GLY A 355 13.75 -10.29 -9.12
CA GLY A 355 13.10 -10.78 -10.33
C GLY A 355 12.77 -9.65 -11.30
N THR A 356 11.62 -9.77 -11.97
CA THR A 356 11.20 -8.80 -12.99
C THR A 356 10.89 -7.40 -12.43
N GLY A 357 11.27 -6.34 -13.16
CA GLY A 357 10.90 -4.96 -12.84
C GLY A 357 9.40 -4.72 -12.89
N PHE A 358 8.76 -5.01 -14.04
CA PHE A 358 7.30 -4.94 -14.22
C PHE A 358 6.73 -6.25 -14.76
N LYS A 359 5.83 -6.88 -14.01
CA LYS A 359 5.20 -8.14 -14.38
C LYS A 359 3.69 -8.01 -14.51
N VAL A 360 3.16 -8.52 -15.61
CA VAL A 360 1.74 -8.83 -15.80
C VAL A 360 1.63 -10.33 -16.00
N LEU A 361 0.81 -10.98 -15.21
CA LEU A 361 0.52 -12.41 -15.35
C LEU A 361 -0.94 -12.66 -14.96
N GLY A 362 -1.77 -13.08 -15.90
CA GLY A 362 -3.12 -13.59 -15.60
C GLY A 362 -3.10 -14.86 -14.73
N SER A 363 -4.23 -15.57 -14.64
CA SER A 363 -4.27 -16.86 -13.93
C SER A 363 -3.50 -17.95 -14.72
N LEU A 364 -3.76 -19.22 -14.41
CA LEU A 364 -3.24 -20.34 -15.18
C LEU A 364 -3.78 -20.31 -16.62
N VAL A 365 -2.99 -20.82 -17.56
CA VAL A 365 -3.38 -20.97 -18.97
C VAL A 365 -4.69 -21.75 -19.11
N SER A 366 -4.90 -22.75 -18.24
CA SER A 366 -6.13 -23.56 -18.17
C SER A 366 -7.38 -22.74 -17.87
N ASP A 367 -7.23 -21.64 -17.15
CA ASP A 367 -8.35 -20.84 -16.66
C ASP A 367 -8.76 -19.78 -17.68
N GLY A 368 -7.87 -19.45 -18.63
CA GLY A 368 -8.14 -18.49 -19.70
C GLY A 368 -8.41 -17.07 -19.19
N VAL A 369 -7.92 -16.73 -17.99
CA VAL A 369 -8.10 -15.40 -17.37
C VAL A 369 -6.94 -14.49 -17.77
N TYR A 370 -7.27 -13.40 -18.47
CA TYR A 370 -6.31 -12.41 -18.96
C TYR A 370 -6.50 -11.09 -18.24
N ASN A 371 -5.40 -10.48 -17.78
CA ASN A 371 -5.40 -9.08 -17.34
C ASN A 371 -5.60 -8.16 -18.54
N LYS A 372 -6.37 -7.07 -18.39
CA LYS A 372 -6.80 -6.26 -19.54
C LYS A 372 -6.59 -4.76 -19.38
N GLY A 373 -6.23 -4.07 -20.46
CA GLY A 373 -6.13 -2.61 -20.42
C GLY A 373 -5.05 -2.13 -19.45
N ILE A 374 -3.83 -2.69 -19.56
CA ILE A 374 -2.70 -2.35 -18.70
C ILE A 374 -1.77 -1.41 -19.45
N THR A 375 -1.51 -0.23 -18.90
CA THR A 375 -0.65 0.79 -19.52
C THR A 375 0.55 1.09 -18.64
N PHE A 376 1.74 1.01 -19.24
CA PHE A 376 3.00 1.48 -18.68
C PHE A 376 3.46 2.69 -19.50
N ASN A 377 3.38 3.88 -18.93
CA ASN A 377 3.82 5.11 -19.58
C ASN A 377 5.12 5.62 -18.95
N ALA A 378 6.18 5.74 -19.75
CA ALA A 378 7.51 6.19 -19.33
C ALA A 378 8.07 5.41 -18.12
N CYS A 379 7.74 4.12 -18.01
CA CYS A 379 8.23 3.26 -16.94
C CYS A 379 9.67 2.77 -17.20
N ARG A 380 10.45 2.63 -16.13
CA ARG A 380 11.88 2.28 -16.20
C ARG A 380 12.19 1.08 -15.31
N ALA A 381 12.85 0.07 -15.86
CA ALA A 381 13.41 -1.05 -15.12
C ALA A 381 14.94 -0.93 -15.13
N ILE A 382 15.54 -0.72 -13.97
CA ILE A 382 16.98 -0.60 -13.79
C ILE A 382 17.46 -1.79 -12.98
N ASP A 383 18.52 -2.46 -13.42
CA ASP A 383 19.19 -3.49 -12.60
C ASP A 383 18.23 -4.60 -12.13
N SER A 384 17.25 -4.97 -12.95
CA SER A 384 16.15 -5.86 -12.57
C SER A 384 16.39 -7.29 -13.05
N GLY A 385 16.41 -8.23 -12.11
CA GLY A 385 16.27 -9.65 -12.44
C GLY A 385 17.50 -10.33 -13.04
N GLN A 386 18.28 -11.02 -12.19
CA GLN A 386 19.60 -11.54 -12.56
C GLN A 386 19.76 -13.07 -12.60
N PHE A 387 18.70 -13.83 -12.32
CA PHE A 387 18.86 -15.26 -12.02
C PHE A 387 18.34 -16.18 -13.13
N ASN A 388 17.25 -15.85 -13.83
CA ASN A 388 16.60 -16.76 -14.79
C ASN A 388 15.63 -16.04 -15.76
N GLN A 389 14.84 -16.79 -16.54
CA GLN A 389 13.94 -16.21 -17.55
C GLN A 389 12.64 -15.58 -16.97
N ASN A 390 12.36 -15.73 -15.68
CA ASN A 390 11.30 -14.97 -14.97
C ASN A 390 11.83 -13.61 -14.46
N THR A 391 13.03 -13.22 -14.88
CA THR A 391 13.74 -12.05 -14.39
C THR A 391 14.04 -11.09 -15.54
N CYS A 392 13.02 -10.29 -15.90
CA CYS A 392 13.02 -9.39 -17.06
C CYS A 392 13.00 -7.91 -16.64
N GLY A 393 13.20 -6.99 -17.60
CA GLY A 393 12.76 -5.61 -17.40
C GLY A 393 11.23 -5.54 -17.32
N PHE A 394 10.57 -6.06 -18.37
CA PHE A 394 9.13 -6.20 -18.48
C PHE A 394 8.76 -7.64 -18.86
N LEU A 395 7.87 -8.27 -18.09
CA LEU A 395 7.33 -9.60 -18.36
C LEU A 395 5.82 -9.52 -18.52
N ILE A 396 5.31 -9.72 -19.74
CA ILE A 396 3.89 -9.58 -20.07
C ILE A 396 3.34 -10.94 -20.48
N GLN A 397 2.54 -11.55 -19.62
CA GLN A 397 2.01 -12.90 -19.83
C GLN A 397 0.51 -12.93 -19.57
N MET A 398 -0.23 -13.70 -20.37
CA MET A 398 -1.68 -13.87 -20.19
C MET A 398 -2.40 -12.51 -20.08
N ALA A 399 -2.17 -11.65 -21.08
CA ALA A 399 -2.65 -10.26 -21.07
C ALA A 399 -3.28 -9.81 -22.40
N ASP A 400 -4.24 -8.91 -22.32
CA ASP A 400 -5.07 -8.45 -23.44
C ASP A 400 -5.21 -6.91 -23.42
N GLY A 401 -4.74 -6.21 -24.44
CA GLY A 401 -4.78 -4.74 -24.43
C GLY A 401 -3.71 -4.17 -23.51
N VAL A 402 -2.44 -4.49 -23.76
CA VAL A 402 -1.31 -3.95 -23.01
C VAL A 402 -0.62 -2.86 -23.84
N THR A 403 -0.36 -1.70 -23.22
CA THR A 403 0.32 -0.57 -23.87
C THR A 403 1.58 -0.20 -23.10
N LEU A 404 2.74 -0.22 -23.77
CA LEU A 404 4.01 0.29 -23.24
C LEU A 404 4.41 1.52 -24.05
N ILE A 405 4.56 2.67 -23.39
CA ILE A 405 4.94 3.94 -24.01
C ILE A 405 6.29 4.36 -23.46
N SER A 406 7.30 4.45 -24.33
CA SER A 406 8.68 4.77 -23.98
C SER A 406 9.22 3.97 -22.77
N PRO A 407 9.05 2.63 -22.70
CA PRO A 407 9.64 1.86 -21.62
C PRO A 407 11.17 1.86 -21.75
N VAL A 408 11.87 1.88 -20.61
CA VAL A 408 13.34 1.80 -20.56
C VAL A 408 13.77 0.59 -19.75
N VAL A 409 14.72 -0.17 -20.29
CA VAL A 409 15.44 -1.22 -19.57
C VAL A 409 16.93 -0.92 -19.67
N GLU A 410 17.59 -0.73 -18.53
CA GLU A 410 19.00 -0.37 -18.48
C GLU A 410 19.69 -0.89 -17.23
N LYS A 411 21.02 -0.89 -17.25
CA LYS A 411 21.83 -1.18 -16.06
C LYS A 411 22.33 0.11 -15.45
N ASP A 412 22.64 0.06 -14.16
CA ASP A 412 23.37 1.10 -13.44
C ASP A 412 24.59 0.48 -12.76
N LYS A 413 24.38 -0.41 -11.79
CA LYS A 413 25.45 -1.03 -10.99
C LYS A 413 25.72 -2.48 -11.35
N LYS A 414 24.79 -3.15 -12.03
CA LYS A 414 24.89 -4.57 -12.37
C LYS A 414 25.64 -4.79 -13.69
N THR A 415 26.06 -6.03 -13.92
CA THR A 415 26.77 -6.43 -15.16
C THR A 415 25.88 -6.30 -16.40
N PHE A 416 24.60 -6.56 -16.24
CA PHE A 416 23.55 -6.46 -17.26
C PHE A 416 22.27 -5.90 -16.62
N SER A 417 21.39 -5.34 -17.45
CA SER A 417 20.16 -4.66 -17.04
C SER A 417 19.09 -5.62 -16.53
N ALA A 418 18.90 -6.71 -17.28
CA ALA A 418 18.00 -7.82 -16.99
C ALA A 418 18.41 -9.06 -17.77
N VAL A 419 17.90 -10.24 -17.38
CA VAL A 419 18.11 -11.45 -18.20
C VAL A 419 17.48 -11.25 -19.58
N GLU A 420 16.25 -10.72 -19.62
CA GLU A 420 15.56 -10.33 -20.85
C GLU A 420 14.98 -8.93 -20.71
N GLY A 421 14.98 -8.15 -21.79
CA GLY A 421 14.48 -6.78 -21.77
C GLY A 421 12.96 -6.75 -21.63
N ILE A 422 12.27 -7.12 -22.70
CA ILE A 422 10.83 -7.32 -22.74
C ILE A 422 10.54 -8.76 -23.16
N ARG A 423 9.82 -9.51 -22.32
CA ARG A 423 9.35 -10.85 -22.64
C ARG A 423 7.82 -10.90 -22.71
N MET A 424 7.28 -11.55 -23.74
CA MET A 424 5.84 -11.69 -23.94
C MET A 424 5.43 -13.12 -24.26
N SER A 425 4.30 -13.57 -23.71
CA SER A 425 3.73 -14.88 -24.04
C SER A 425 2.23 -14.95 -23.74
N GLY A 426 1.43 -15.60 -24.59
CA GLY A 426 -0.01 -15.67 -24.37
C GLY A 426 -0.64 -14.27 -24.33
N VAL A 427 -0.41 -13.45 -25.34
CA VAL A 427 -0.84 -12.04 -25.36
C VAL A 427 -1.66 -11.69 -26.59
N ARG A 428 -2.55 -10.70 -26.44
CA ARG A 428 -3.27 -10.11 -27.56
C ARG A 428 -3.44 -8.60 -27.44
N HIS A 429 -3.51 -7.91 -28.57
CA HIS A 429 -3.67 -6.45 -28.64
C HIS A 429 -2.59 -5.71 -27.84
N VAL A 430 -1.32 -5.94 -28.16
CA VAL A 430 -0.19 -5.31 -27.48
C VAL A 430 0.38 -4.20 -28.34
N THR A 431 0.55 -3.01 -27.76
CA THR A 431 1.22 -1.87 -28.41
C THR A 431 2.43 -1.44 -27.61
N ILE A 432 3.60 -1.41 -28.23
CA ILE A 432 4.84 -0.92 -27.64
C ILE A 432 5.38 0.21 -28.53
N SER A 433 5.65 1.36 -27.95
CA SER A 433 6.14 2.53 -28.69
C SER A 433 7.39 3.10 -28.06
N ASN A 434 8.40 3.39 -28.90
CA ASN A 434 9.67 3.98 -28.49
C ASN A 434 10.40 3.24 -27.34
N PRO A 435 10.43 1.88 -27.28
CA PRO A 435 11.14 1.19 -26.22
C PRO A 435 12.66 1.35 -26.37
N LYS A 436 13.35 1.59 -25.25
CA LYS A 436 14.82 1.63 -25.18
C LYS A 436 15.32 0.48 -24.30
N ILE A 437 16.00 -0.49 -24.90
CA ILE A 437 16.43 -1.71 -24.22
C ILE A 437 17.95 -1.83 -24.35
N MET A 438 18.64 -1.73 -23.22
CA MET A 438 20.10 -1.70 -23.16
C MET A 438 20.66 -2.84 -22.32
N ASP A 439 21.82 -3.37 -22.70
CA ASP A 439 22.68 -4.24 -21.88
C ASP A 439 21.98 -5.49 -21.30
N THR A 440 21.14 -6.16 -22.07
CA THR A 440 20.50 -7.42 -21.64
C THR A 440 21.47 -8.60 -21.67
N HIS A 441 21.24 -9.60 -20.82
CA HIS A 441 22.08 -10.81 -20.78
C HIS A 441 21.71 -11.82 -21.88
N LYS A 442 20.41 -12.04 -22.16
CA LYS A 442 19.94 -13.01 -23.16
C LYS A 442 19.27 -12.37 -24.36
N PHE A 443 18.10 -11.77 -24.18
CA PHE A 443 17.30 -11.24 -25.29
C PHE A 443 16.83 -9.84 -24.97
N ALA A 444 16.91 -8.91 -25.92
CA ALA A 444 16.31 -7.60 -25.74
C ALA A 444 14.78 -7.69 -25.86
N LEU A 445 14.28 -8.38 -26.89
CA LEU A 445 12.87 -8.73 -27.05
C LEU A 445 12.73 -10.24 -27.19
N HIS A 446 11.87 -10.85 -26.38
CA HIS A 446 11.54 -12.26 -26.44
C HIS A 446 10.03 -12.45 -26.53
N ILE A 447 9.56 -13.15 -27.56
CA ILE A 447 8.16 -13.55 -27.68
C ILE A 447 8.11 -15.08 -27.79
N ASP A 448 7.37 -15.73 -26.89
CA ASP A 448 7.36 -17.19 -26.77
C ASP A 448 5.99 -17.83 -26.53
N GLU A 449 5.98 -19.16 -26.54
CA GLU A 449 4.83 -20.04 -26.42
C GLU A 449 4.36 -20.32 -24.98
N ALA A 450 5.12 -19.95 -23.95
CA ALA A 450 4.97 -20.45 -22.58
C ALA A 450 3.55 -20.28 -21.98
N CYS A 451 2.80 -19.29 -22.45
CA CYS A 451 1.44 -18.96 -22.03
C CYS A 451 0.43 -19.00 -23.19
N GLY A 452 0.79 -19.54 -24.35
CA GLY A 452 -0.11 -19.74 -25.48
C GLY A 452 0.09 -18.76 -26.64
N ASN A 453 -0.99 -18.54 -27.41
CA ASN A 453 -0.94 -17.79 -28.67
C ASN A 453 -0.56 -16.32 -28.49
N VAL A 454 0.03 -15.75 -29.53
CA VAL A 454 0.39 -14.33 -29.62
C VAL A 454 -0.29 -13.73 -30.84
N GLN A 455 -1.05 -12.66 -30.65
CA GLN A 455 -1.76 -12.00 -31.75
C GLN A 455 -1.81 -10.47 -31.59
N ASP A 456 -1.89 -9.76 -32.71
CA ASP A 456 -2.12 -8.31 -32.75
C ASP A 456 -1.09 -7.53 -31.91
N VAL A 457 0.19 -7.77 -32.21
CA VAL A 457 1.32 -7.12 -31.53
C VAL A 457 1.94 -6.09 -32.45
N SER A 458 2.02 -4.84 -31.99
CA SER A 458 2.68 -3.75 -32.71
C SER A 458 3.78 -3.14 -31.86
N ILE A 459 5.00 -3.11 -32.38
CA ILE A 459 6.18 -2.52 -31.75
C ILE A 459 6.75 -1.49 -32.72
N SER A 460 6.83 -0.24 -32.29
CA SER A 460 7.30 0.89 -33.11
C SER A 460 8.52 1.58 -32.50
N LYS A 461 9.45 2.01 -33.36
CA LYS A 461 10.65 2.78 -32.98
C LYS A 461 11.47 2.12 -31.85
N MET A 462 11.62 0.81 -31.87
CA MET A 462 12.40 0.12 -30.85
C MET A 462 13.90 0.38 -31.03
N HIS A 463 14.59 0.70 -29.93
CA HIS A 463 16.04 0.83 -29.89
C HIS A 463 16.63 -0.25 -28.97
N ILE A 464 17.42 -1.15 -29.55
CA ILE A 464 18.18 -2.17 -28.83
C ILE A 464 19.67 -1.88 -28.90
N GLN A 465 20.35 -1.89 -27.76
CA GLN A 465 21.81 -1.80 -27.66
C GLN A 465 22.34 -2.80 -26.62
N THR A 466 22.98 -3.89 -27.03
CA THR A 466 23.49 -4.92 -26.10
C THR A 466 24.85 -5.48 -26.53
N GLY A 467 25.70 -5.81 -25.55
CA GLY A 467 27.02 -6.40 -25.79
C GLY A 467 27.16 -7.86 -25.33
N SER A 468 26.15 -8.41 -24.66
CA SER A 468 26.18 -9.79 -24.13
C SER A 468 24.99 -10.63 -24.56
N GLY A 469 23.90 -10.00 -24.98
CA GLY A 469 22.67 -10.67 -25.41
C GLY A 469 22.44 -10.59 -26.91
N HIS A 470 21.35 -11.22 -27.33
CA HIS A 470 20.76 -11.17 -28.65
C HIS A 470 19.73 -10.03 -28.74
N GLY A 471 19.40 -9.62 -29.96
CA GLY A 471 18.36 -8.62 -30.21
C GLY A 471 16.95 -9.18 -29.99
N ILE A 472 16.31 -9.58 -31.09
CA ILE A 472 14.92 -10.05 -31.11
C ILE A 472 14.87 -11.57 -31.27
N TYR A 473 14.10 -12.23 -30.41
CA TYR A 473 13.93 -13.68 -30.38
C TYR A 473 12.45 -14.07 -30.38
N LEU A 474 11.99 -14.67 -31.48
CA LEU A 474 10.62 -15.16 -31.65
C LEU A 474 10.60 -16.70 -31.69
N GLN A 475 9.96 -17.34 -30.73
CA GLN A 475 9.79 -18.80 -30.70
C GLN A 475 8.32 -19.18 -30.53
N ASN A 476 7.84 -20.16 -31.28
CA ASN A 476 6.41 -20.48 -31.34
C ASN A 476 6.08 -21.99 -31.39
N PRO A 477 6.83 -22.91 -30.77
CA PRO A 477 6.46 -24.33 -30.83
C PRO A 477 5.02 -24.56 -30.34
N GLY A 478 4.22 -25.28 -31.13
CA GLY A 478 2.86 -25.66 -30.79
C GLY A 478 1.82 -24.53 -30.67
N VAL A 479 2.17 -23.27 -30.90
CA VAL A 479 1.27 -22.11 -30.77
C VAL A 479 1.13 -21.32 -32.08
N GLN A 480 0.14 -20.44 -32.12
CA GLN A 480 -0.07 -19.52 -33.23
C GLN A 480 0.51 -18.14 -32.91
N PHE A 481 1.35 -17.64 -33.82
CA PHE A 481 1.75 -16.25 -33.89
C PHE A 481 1.03 -15.58 -35.06
N ARG A 482 0.37 -14.45 -34.82
CA ARG A 482 -0.48 -13.79 -35.80
C ARG A 482 -0.38 -12.26 -35.74
N ASP A 483 -0.38 -11.62 -36.90
CA ASP A 483 -0.49 -10.15 -37.02
C ASP A 483 0.59 -9.41 -36.19
N LEU A 484 1.86 -9.81 -36.35
CA LEU A 484 3.02 -9.22 -35.68
C LEU A 484 3.63 -8.09 -36.51
N GLN A 485 3.78 -6.89 -35.94
CA GLN A 485 4.42 -5.75 -36.60
C GLN A 485 5.56 -5.23 -35.73
N ILE A 486 6.79 -5.28 -36.23
CA ILE A 486 7.99 -4.91 -35.46
C ILE A 486 8.83 -3.93 -36.27
N GLU A 487 9.04 -2.73 -35.73
CA GLU A 487 9.98 -1.72 -36.22
C GLU A 487 11.12 -1.54 -35.19
N ALA A 488 12.37 -1.75 -35.61
CA ALA A 488 13.51 -1.73 -34.70
C ALA A 488 14.83 -1.22 -35.32
N PHE A 489 15.60 -0.50 -34.51
CA PHE A 489 17.04 -0.33 -34.65
C PHE A 489 17.75 -1.26 -33.66
N VAL A 490 18.66 -2.09 -34.15
CA VAL A 490 19.34 -3.13 -33.34
C VAL A 490 20.85 -3.01 -33.46
N GLU A 491 21.48 -2.84 -32.30
CA GLU A 491 22.92 -2.85 -32.12
C GLU A 491 23.32 -3.98 -31.14
N VAL A 492 23.95 -5.03 -31.68
CA VAL A 492 24.59 -6.08 -30.88
C VAL A 492 26.11 -5.94 -31.02
N TYR A 493 26.72 -5.09 -30.20
CA TYR A 493 28.08 -4.56 -30.44
C TYR A 493 29.22 -5.44 -29.93
N ALA A 494 28.92 -6.49 -29.16
CA ALA A 494 29.88 -7.46 -28.68
C ALA A 494 29.21 -8.83 -28.51
N GLY A 495 30.02 -9.89 -28.43
CA GLY A 495 29.57 -11.28 -28.32
C GLY A 495 29.23 -11.95 -29.66
N ASP A 496 28.74 -13.19 -29.59
CA ASP A 496 28.31 -14.04 -30.70
C ASP A 496 26.79 -13.94 -30.98
N GLY A 497 26.10 -13.00 -30.33
CA GLY A 497 24.65 -12.88 -30.38
C GLY A 497 24.12 -12.38 -31.73
N ALA A 498 23.10 -13.06 -32.28
CA ALA A 498 22.35 -12.58 -33.44
C ALA A 498 21.41 -11.39 -33.10
N ALA A 499 21.22 -10.49 -34.06
CA ALA A 499 20.32 -9.34 -33.92
C ALA A 499 18.84 -9.72 -34.10
N PHE A 500 18.54 -10.68 -34.97
CA PHE A 500 17.19 -11.20 -35.16
C PHE A 500 17.17 -12.72 -35.30
N TYR A 501 16.15 -13.32 -34.71
CA TYR A 501 15.83 -14.72 -34.83
C TYR A 501 14.31 -14.94 -34.82
N ALA A 502 13.86 -15.89 -35.65
CA ALA A 502 12.52 -16.48 -35.57
C ALA A 502 12.59 -17.98 -35.88
N GLY A 503 12.19 -18.86 -34.97
CA GLY A 503 12.09 -20.31 -35.25
C GLY A 503 12.94 -21.27 -34.39
N ARG A 504 14.14 -21.71 -34.83
CA ARG A 504 14.86 -22.92 -34.30
C ARG A 504 16.26 -22.77 -33.62
N TYR A 505 16.37 -22.13 -32.46
CA TYR A 505 17.59 -21.89 -31.69
C TYR A 505 17.72 -22.95 -30.62
N THR A 506 16.63 -23.18 -29.88
CA THR A 506 16.55 -24.19 -28.81
C THR A 506 15.35 -25.13 -28.94
N SER A 507 14.39 -24.86 -29.83
CA SER A 507 13.16 -25.64 -30.02
C SER A 507 12.80 -25.75 -31.51
N GLU A 508 11.88 -26.65 -31.88
CA GLU A 508 11.40 -26.79 -33.26
C GLU A 508 10.30 -25.77 -33.59
N ASP A 509 10.34 -25.14 -34.77
CA ASP A 509 9.23 -24.34 -35.33
C ASP A 509 8.07 -25.25 -35.76
N THR A 510 7.32 -25.73 -34.77
CA THR A 510 6.13 -26.59 -34.93
C THR A 510 4.82 -25.81 -34.88
N GLY A 511 4.89 -24.50 -34.61
CA GLY A 511 3.73 -23.63 -34.54
C GLY A 511 3.23 -23.17 -35.90
N THR A 512 2.30 -22.22 -35.86
CA THR A 512 1.75 -21.59 -37.08
C THR A 512 1.98 -20.09 -37.09
N TRP A 513 2.33 -19.57 -38.26
CA TRP A 513 2.48 -18.15 -38.53
C TRP A 513 1.31 -17.70 -39.42
N ARG A 514 0.50 -16.74 -38.96
CA ARG A 514 -0.70 -16.30 -39.67
C ARG A 514 -0.82 -14.79 -39.77
N GLY A 515 -1.73 -14.33 -40.64
CA GLY A 515 -2.05 -12.92 -40.77
C GLY A 515 -0.96 -12.12 -41.48
N VAL A 516 -0.89 -10.83 -41.15
CA VAL A 516 0.04 -9.86 -41.72
C VAL A 516 1.19 -9.64 -40.74
N ASN A 517 2.27 -10.40 -40.94
CA ASN A 517 3.51 -10.22 -40.19
C ASN A 517 4.45 -9.27 -40.95
N LYS A 518 4.92 -8.21 -40.28
CA LYS A 518 5.82 -7.18 -40.82
C LYS A 518 7.05 -6.98 -39.96
N LEU A 519 8.19 -6.82 -40.61
CA LEU A 519 9.47 -6.55 -39.96
C LEU A 519 10.18 -5.38 -40.65
N ASP A 520 10.27 -4.24 -39.98
CA ASP A 520 11.06 -3.09 -40.42
C ASP A 520 12.28 -2.98 -39.51
N ILE A 521 13.45 -3.41 -39.97
CA ILE A 521 14.62 -3.54 -39.11
C ILE A 521 15.87 -2.89 -39.70
N THR A 522 16.54 -2.08 -38.89
CA THR A 522 17.85 -1.52 -39.17
C THR A 522 18.87 -2.11 -38.22
N PHE A 523 19.91 -2.73 -38.78
CA PHE A 523 21.01 -3.28 -38.02
C PHE A 523 22.20 -2.32 -38.03
N SER A 524 22.74 -2.01 -36.86
CA SER A 524 23.89 -1.11 -36.74
C SER A 524 25.15 -1.68 -37.40
N GLU A 525 25.97 -0.80 -37.99
CA GLU A 525 27.31 -1.13 -38.49
C GLU A 525 28.29 -1.56 -37.38
N SER A 526 28.02 -1.20 -36.14
CA SER A 526 28.77 -1.66 -34.97
C SER A 526 28.40 -3.07 -34.51
N THR A 527 27.43 -3.73 -35.15
CA THR A 527 27.04 -5.10 -34.80
C THR A 527 28.23 -6.06 -35.00
N GLY A 528 28.66 -6.73 -33.93
CA GLY A 528 29.85 -7.60 -33.91
C GLY A 528 29.60 -9.01 -34.45
N ALA A 529 28.33 -9.41 -34.59
CA ALA A 529 27.96 -10.73 -35.10
C ALA A 529 28.34 -10.91 -36.58
N GLU A 530 28.87 -12.09 -36.93
CA GLU A 530 29.15 -12.47 -38.32
C GLU A 530 27.89 -12.43 -39.19
N ARG A 531 26.72 -12.66 -38.58
CA ARG A 531 25.41 -12.63 -39.24
C ARG A 531 24.41 -11.83 -38.40
N GLN A 532 23.65 -10.96 -39.07
CA GLN A 532 22.61 -10.16 -38.40
C GLN A 532 21.33 -10.96 -38.16
N ILE A 533 21.01 -11.89 -39.05
CA ILE A 533 19.92 -12.85 -38.91
C ILE A 533 20.52 -14.22 -38.58
N SER A 534 20.02 -14.87 -37.54
CA SER A 534 20.53 -16.17 -37.11
C SER A 534 20.27 -17.27 -38.15
N THR A 535 21.26 -18.13 -38.41
CA THR A 535 21.13 -19.36 -39.22
C THR A 535 20.19 -20.39 -38.62
N TYR A 536 19.91 -20.25 -37.33
CA TYR A 536 18.96 -21.06 -36.60
C TYR A 536 17.51 -20.59 -36.82
N SER A 537 17.29 -19.52 -37.59
CA SER A 537 15.93 -19.11 -37.94
C SER A 537 15.27 -20.14 -38.86
N SER A 538 13.97 -20.38 -38.66
CA SER A 538 13.18 -21.28 -39.51
C SER A 538 12.83 -20.60 -40.83
N GLU A 539 12.96 -21.34 -41.92
CA GLU A 539 12.53 -20.87 -43.24
C GLU A 539 11.03 -20.53 -43.27
N ASN A 540 10.20 -21.36 -42.63
CA ASN A 540 8.76 -21.16 -42.54
C ASN A 540 8.42 -19.88 -41.76
N ALA A 541 9.10 -19.64 -40.63
CA ALA A 541 8.93 -18.42 -39.85
C ALA A 541 9.28 -17.18 -40.67
N LEU A 542 10.46 -17.15 -41.28
CA LEU A 542 10.93 -16.02 -42.08
C LEU A 542 10.05 -15.75 -43.31
N ALA A 543 9.59 -16.80 -43.99
CA ALA A 543 8.69 -16.70 -45.15
C ALA A 543 7.32 -16.10 -44.81
N SER A 544 6.95 -16.07 -43.54
CA SER A 544 5.70 -15.45 -43.09
C SER A 544 5.75 -13.92 -43.01
N PHE A 545 6.96 -13.31 -42.99
CA PHE A 545 7.14 -11.87 -42.85
C PHE A 545 7.32 -11.17 -44.20
N THR A 546 6.61 -10.06 -44.38
CA THR A 546 7.03 -9.00 -45.31
C THR A 546 8.03 -8.11 -44.58
N ALA A 547 9.27 -8.05 -45.05
CA ALA A 547 10.36 -7.36 -44.36
C ALA A 547 10.93 -6.17 -45.15
N ASN A 548 11.31 -5.10 -44.45
CA ASN A 548 12.20 -4.05 -44.96
C ASN A 548 13.45 -4.01 -44.07
N ILE A 549 14.60 -4.36 -44.65
CA ILE A 549 15.83 -4.61 -43.89
C ILE A 549 16.92 -3.61 -44.30
N VAL A 550 17.58 -2.99 -43.34
CA VAL A 550 18.81 -2.22 -43.57
C VAL A 550 19.94 -2.91 -42.81
N GLY A 551 20.96 -3.41 -43.53
CA GLY A 551 21.98 -4.26 -42.91
C GLY A 551 23.13 -4.67 -43.85
N ARG A 552 24.05 -5.49 -43.36
CA ARG A 552 25.22 -6.00 -44.11
C ARG A 552 24.92 -7.37 -44.76
N ASP A 553 25.52 -7.64 -45.92
CA ASP A 553 25.54 -8.98 -46.52
C ASP A 553 26.42 -9.93 -45.69
N ASP A 554 25.93 -11.14 -45.42
CA ASP A 554 26.66 -12.19 -44.71
C ASP A 554 27.19 -13.32 -45.61
N THR A 555 27.10 -13.20 -46.93
CA THR A 555 27.49 -14.31 -47.80
C THR A 555 28.89 -14.19 -48.39
N THR A 556 29.72 -15.21 -48.12
CA THR A 556 30.83 -15.64 -48.99
C THR A 556 30.31 -16.29 -50.29
N SER A 557 29.00 -16.49 -50.42
CA SER A 557 28.29 -17.07 -51.58
C SER A 557 27.02 -16.28 -51.96
N PRO A 558 27.06 -15.43 -52.99
CA PRO A 558 25.89 -14.69 -53.47
C PRO A 558 24.70 -15.62 -53.76
N GLY A 559 23.56 -15.43 -53.07
CA GLY A 559 22.29 -16.12 -53.36
C GLY A 559 21.63 -16.90 -52.21
N SER A 560 22.29 -17.12 -51.08
CA SER A 560 21.76 -17.92 -49.95
C SER A 560 21.19 -17.08 -48.80
N TRP A 561 20.40 -16.04 -49.10
CA TRP A 561 19.82 -15.17 -48.06
C TRP A 561 18.49 -15.70 -47.51
N PRO A 562 18.08 -15.29 -46.29
CA PRO A 562 16.94 -15.88 -45.60
C PRO A 562 15.64 -15.73 -46.40
N PRO A 563 14.75 -16.74 -46.34
CA PRO A 563 13.63 -16.88 -47.26
C PRO A 563 12.43 -16.01 -46.85
N PHE A 564 12.61 -14.70 -46.73
CA PHE A 564 11.50 -13.77 -46.50
C PHE A 564 10.48 -13.79 -47.65
N ARG A 565 9.26 -13.30 -47.37
CA ARG A 565 8.17 -13.27 -48.34
C ARG A 565 8.54 -12.45 -49.59
N PRO A 566 8.12 -12.87 -50.81
CA PRO A 566 8.23 -12.03 -51.99
C PRO A 566 7.64 -10.63 -51.79
N GLY A 567 8.33 -9.62 -52.31
CA GLY A 567 8.03 -8.21 -52.07
C GLY A 567 8.79 -7.59 -50.90
N SER A 568 9.46 -8.39 -50.06
CA SER A 568 10.38 -7.86 -49.04
C SER A 568 11.53 -7.10 -49.67
N THR A 569 12.02 -6.06 -48.99
CA THR A 569 13.08 -5.19 -49.47
C THR A 569 14.28 -5.20 -48.54
N ARG A 570 15.46 -4.87 -49.09
CA ARG A 570 16.64 -4.64 -48.28
C ARG A 570 17.55 -3.56 -48.87
N TYR A 571 18.20 -2.80 -48.00
CA TYR A 571 19.35 -1.98 -48.34
C TYR A 571 20.61 -2.62 -47.76
N ASN A 572 21.50 -3.06 -48.65
CA ASN A 572 22.75 -3.72 -48.30
C ASN A 572 23.84 -2.67 -48.09
N LEU A 573 24.19 -2.42 -46.84
CA LEU A 573 25.17 -1.41 -46.44
C LEU A 573 26.56 -1.67 -47.03
N ARG A 574 26.96 -2.93 -47.22
CA ARG A 574 28.27 -3.28 -47.77
C ARG A 574 28.36 -3.04 -49.27
N LEU A 575 27.28 -3.34 -49.99
CA LEU A 575 27.23 -3.21 -51.45
C LEU A 575 26.72 -1.84 -51.90
N GLY A 576 26.10 -1.06 -51.01
CA GLY A 576 25.39 0.18 -51.37
C GLY A 576 24.22 -0.06 -52.32
N THR A 577 23.63 -1.26 -52.31
CA THR A 577 22.57 -1.65 -53.25
C THR A 577 21.23 -1.86 -52.55
N PHE A 578 20.17 -1.44 -53.22
CA PHE A 578 18.80 -1.77 -52.84
C PHE A 578 18.36 -3.04 -53.58
N GLN A 579 17.73 -3.97 -52.86
CA GLN A 579 17.37 -5.27 -53.39
C GLN A 579 15.94 -5.64 -52.99
N VAL A 580 15.24 -6.34 -53.87
CA VAL A 580 13.87 -6.82 -53.65
C VAL A 580 13.84 -8.34 -53.77
N LYS A 581 13.18 -8.99 -52.82
CA LYS A 581 12.91 -10.43 -52.85
C LYS A 581 11.84 -10.72 -53.91
N ARG A 582 12.22 -11.47 -54.95
CA ARG A 582 11.29 -12.16 -55.85
C ARG A 582 11.25 -13.65 -55.46
N ALA A 583 10.33 -14.41 -56.07
CA ALA A 583 10.05 -15.84 -55.82
C ALA A 583 11.09 -16.52 -54.91
N ASP A 584 12.25 -16.89 -55.45
CA ASP A 584 13.29 -17.62 -54.72
C ASP A 584 14.59 -16.83 -54.51
N ALA A 585 14.75 -15.65 -55.13
CA ALA A 585 16.01 -14.88 -55.07
C ALA A 585 15.84 -13.40 -54.72
N TRP A 586 16.89 -12.82 -54.16
CA TRP A 586 17.05 -11.37 -53.98
C TRP A 586 17.63 -10.76 -55.26
N HIS A 587 17.01 -9.70 -55.77
CA HIS A 587 17.44 -9.00 -56.98
C HIS A 587 17.78 -7.55 -56.67
N SER A 588 18.95 -7.10 -57.07
CA SER A 588 19.29 -5.67 -57.04
C SER A 588 18.42 -4.89 -58.03
N LEU A 589 17.94 -3.73 -57.61
CA LEU A 589 17.26 -2.77 -58.48
C LEU A 589 18.26 -1.82 -59.15
#